data_AF-A0A1W1X0P5-F1
#
_entry.id   AF-A0A1W1X0P5-F1
#
_cell.length_a   1.000
_cell.length_b   1.000
_cell.length_c   1.000
_cell.angle_alpha   90.00
_cell.angle_beta   90.00
_cell.angle_gamma   90.00
#
_symmetry.space_group_name_H-M   'P 1'
#
loop_
_entity.id
_entity.type
_entity.pdbx_description
1 polymer ?
#
loop_
_entity_poly.entity_id
_entity_poly.type
_entity_poly.pdbx_seq_one_letter_code
_entity_poly.pdbx_strand_id
1 'polypeptide(L)' 'MKIGSIVKLQDNNDWNGFYGVVKYMQDDVAYIFCIQNPCYLYRAGKENNIVVIDN' A
#
# COMPACT_ATOMS: atom_id res chain seq x y z
N MET A 1 -7.43 -3.25 5.51
CA MET A 1 -6.31 -3.85 4.76
C MET A 1 -5.85 -5.10 5.49
N LYS A 2 -5.58 -6.20 4.79
CA LYS A 2 -4.96 -7.40 5.36
C LYS A 2 -3.71 -7.76 4.55
N ILE A 3 -2.82 -8.58 5.13
CA ILE A 3 -1.69 -9.13 4.38
C ILE A 3 -2.23 -9.85 3.13
N GLY A 4 -1.63 -9.59 1.98
CA GLY A 4 -2.07 -10.10 0.68
C GLY A 4 -3.16 -9.28 -0.03
N SER A 5 -3.76 -8.27 0.61
CA SER A 5 -4.68 -7.35 -0.07
C SER A 5 -3.98 -6.63 -1.23
N ILE A 6 -4.65 -6.57 -2.38
CA ILE A 6 -4.29 -5.67 -3.48
C ILE A 6 -4.81 -4.29 -3.13
N VAL A 7 -3.98 -3.27 -3.32
CA VAL A 7 -4.32 -1.89 -2.99
C VAL A 7 -3.91 -0.94 -4.10
N LYS A 8 -4.60 0.21 -4.16
CA LYS A 8 -4.22 1.37 -4.95
C LYS A 8 -3.93 2.54 -4.02
N LEU A 9 -2.75 3.13 -4.16
CA LEU A 9 -2.32 4.30 -3.40
C LEU A 9 -2.97 5.56 -3.99
N GLN A 10 -3.52 6.43 -3.15
CA GLN A 10 -4.19 7.68 -3.55
C GLN A 10 -3.70 8.88 -2.75
N ASP A 11 -2.53 8.74 -2.11
CA ASP A 11 -1.88 9.86 -1.44
C ASP A 11 -1.37 10.88 -2.45
N ASN A 12 -1.39 12.16 -2.08
CA ASN A 12 -0.91 13.25 -2.93
C ASN A 12 0.63 13.33 -2.89
N ASN A 13 1.30 12.27 -3.36
CA ASN A 13 2.75 12.15 -3.44
C ASN A 13 3.15 11.36 -4.71
N ASP A 14 4.45 11.09 -4.86
CA ASP A 14 5.01 10.40 -6.04
C ASP A 14 4.50 8.96 -6.25
N TRP A 15 3.83 8.39 -5.25
CA TRP A 15 3.26 7.03 -5.29
C TRP A 15 1.79 7.03 -5.69
N ASN A 16 1.19 8.20 -5.92
CA ASN A 16 -0.21 8.32 -6.31
C ASN A 16 -0.54 7.47 -7.54
N GLY A 17 -1.59 6.66 -7.43
CA GLY A 17 -2.07 5.79 -8.49
C GLY A 17 -1.32 4.47 -8.63
N PHE A 18 -0.27 4.23 -7.85
CA PHE A 18 0.45 2.96 -7.88
C PHE A 18 -0.36 1.82 -7.26
N TYR A 19 -0.10 0.62 -7.76
CA TYR A 19 -0.71 -0.61 -7.28
C TYR A 19 0.31 -1.38 -6.46
N GLY A 20 -0.16 -1.99 -5.38
CA GLY A 20 0.70 -2.78 -4.52
C GLY A 20 -0.04 -3.89 -3.82
N VAL A 21 0.74 -4.73 -3.15
CA VAL A 21 0.25 -5.80 -2.30
C VAL A 21 0.76 -5.56 -0.89
N VAL A 22 -0.12 -5.67 0.10
CA VAL A 22 0.28 -5.60 1.52
C VAL A 22 1.17 -6.80 1.82
N LYS A 23 2.48 -6.56 1.99
CA LYS A 23 3.48 -7.62 2.18
C LYS A 23 3.50 -8.12 3.62
N TYR A 24 3.48 -7.19 4.57
CA TYR A 24 3.39 -7.48 6.00
C TYR A 24 2.78 -6.29 6.74
N MET A 25 2.38 -6.54 7.99
CA MET A 25 1.89 -5.54 8.93
C MET A 25 2.80 -5.52 10.14
N GLN A 26 3.05 -4.33 10.69
CA GLN A 26 3.65 -4.15 12.00
C GLN A 26 2.79 -3.15 12.76
N ASP A 27 2.20 -3.60 13.87
CA ASP A 27 1.16 -2.86 14.59
C ASP A 27 0.02 -2.43 13.64
N ASP A 28 -0.31 -1.14 13.63
CA ASP A 28 -1.33 -0.54 12.76
C ASP A 28 -0.76 -0.06 11.39
N VAL A 29 0.46 -0.43 11.05
CA VAL A 29 1.16 0.04 9.83
C VAL A 29 1.30 -1.09 8.81
N ALA A 30 0.82 -0.84 7.60
CA ALA A 30 0.97 -1.71 6.45
C ALA A 30 2.24 -1.37 5.67
N TYR A 31 3.00 -2.40 5.29
CA TYR A 31 4.15 -2.27 4.40
C TYR A 31 3.81 -2.90 3.05
N ILE A 32 3.66 -2.05 2.04
CA ILE A 32 3.10 -2.41 0.74
C ILE A 32 4.23 -2.52 -0.27
N PHE A 33 4.34 -3.67 -0.92
CA PHE A 33 5.21 -3.85 -2.08
C PHE A 33 4.52 -3.28 -3.32
N CYS A 34 5.11 -2.25 -3.93
CA CYS A 34 4.57 -1.62 -5.13
C CYS A 34 5.21 -2.20 -6.38
N ILE A 35 4.39 -2.54 -7.38
CA ILE A 35 4.85 -3.18 -8.62
C ILE A 35 5.64 -2.19 -9.47
N GLN A 36 5.23 -0.93 -9.47
CA GLN A 36 5.84 0.15 -10.27
C GLN A 36 7.20 0.60 -9.72
N ASN A 37 7.40 0.51 -8.40
CA ASN A 37 8.66 0.84 -7.73
C ASN A 37 9.22 -0.41 -7.02
N PRO A 38 9.77 -1.37 -7.79
CA PRO A 38 10.31 -2.58 -7.20
C PRO A 38 11.47 -2.25 -6.25
N CYS A 39 11.66 -3.10 -5.24
CA CYS A 39 12.63 -2.95 -4.14
C CYS A 39 12.30 -1.93 -3.05
N TYR A 40 11.24 -1.12 -3.21
CA TYR A 40 10.79 -0.20 -2.16
C TYR A 40 9.46 -0.65 -1.55
N LEU A 41 9.25 -0.29 -0.28
CA LEU A 41 7.99 -0.53 0.43
C LEU A 41 7.33 0.80 0.76
N TYR A 42 6.05 0.92 0.41
CA TYR A 42 5.24 2.02 0.88
C TYR A 42 4.77 1.75 2.30
N ARG A 43 5.08 2.67 3.23
CA ARG A 43 4.63 2.60 4.63
C ARG A 43 3.29 3.33 4.73
N ALA A 44 2.25 2.61 5.12
CA ALA A 44 0.90 3.13 5.22
C ALA A 44 0.29 2.97 6.61
N GLY A 45 -0.05 4.09 7.24
CA GLY A 45 -0.83 4.17 8.46
C GLY A 45 -2.26 4.67 8.22
N LYS A 46 -2.93 5.11 9.29
CA LYS A 46 -4.32 5.62 9.26
C LYS A 46 -4.46 6.95 8.51
N GLU A 47 -3.36 7.68 8.37
CA GLU A 47 -3.24 8.96 7.69
C GLU A 47 -3.21 8.84 6.16
N ASN A 48 -2.92 7.65 5.64
CA ASN A 48 -2.72 7.41 4.22
C ASN A 48 -4.03 7.09 3.50
N ASN A 49 -4.23 7.70 2.34
CA ASN A 49 -5.37 7.43 1.48
C ASN A 49 -5.10 6.22 0.57
N ILE A 50 -5.66 5.07 0.95
CA ILE A 50 -5.44 3.79 0.25
C ILE A 50 -6.75 3.09 0.03
N VAL A 51 -6.98 2.68 -1.21
CA VAL A 51 -8.15 1.89 -1.59
C VAL A 51 -7.76 0.42 -1.67
N VAL A 52 -8.49 -0.42 -0.93
CA VAL A 52 -8.40 -1.87 -1.07
C VAL A 52 -9.18 -2.29 -2.30
N ILE A 53 -8.53 -3.04 -3.19
CA ILE A 53 -9.16 -3.67 -4.33
C ILE A 53 -9.42 -5.12 -3.92
N ASP A 54 -10.53 -5.34 -3.23
CA ASP A 54 -11.03 -6.68 -2.96
C ASP A 54 -11.76 -7.20 -4.22
N ASN A 55 -11.55 -8.47 -4.54
CA ASN A 55 -12.44 -9.23 -5.43
C ASN A 55 -13.54 -9.89 -4.61
#